data_AF-A0A143QJM4-F1
#
_entry.id   AF-A0A143QJM4-F1
#
_cell.length_a   1.000
_cell.length_b   1.000
_cell.length_c   1.000
_cell.angle_alpha   90.00
_cell.angle_beta   90.00
_cell.angle_gamma   90.00
#
_symmetry.space_group_name_H-M   'P 1'
#
loop_
_entity.id
_entity.type
_entity.pdbx_description
1 polymer ?
#
loop_
_entity_poly.entity_id
_entity_poly.type
_entity_poly.pdbx_seq_one_letter_code
_entity_poly.pdbx_strand_id
1 'polypeptide(L)'
;MTGPVAQGSAMKRRNPVVVWILLPLITLGIYHFVWYYLIHREMADFDRRKVDPPVVGPLLVLLLLGWTIIAPLISYYNTGNRIADAQRAAGLQPTCSSVVGLLLTFVFGLQSLYYQLELNKITARYNDVPPGTVVPLAV
;
A
#
# COMPACT_ATOMS: atom_id res chain seq x y z
N MET A 1 -8.96 -22.34 23.96
CA MET A 1 -8.36 -22.97 22.77
C MET A 1 -7.85 -21.85 21.87
N THR A 2 -6.56 -21.49 21.97
CA THR A 2 -5.95 -20.48 21.09
C THR A 2 -5.51 -21.18 19.80
N GLY A 3 -6.29 -21.03 18.73
CA GLY A 3 -5.85 -21.44 17.40
C GLY A 3 -4.56 -20.72 17.00
N PRO A 4 -3.82 -21.21 16.00
CA PRO A 4 -2.63 -20.53 15.50
C PRO A 4 -2.99 -19.11 15.08
N VAL A 5 -2.39 -18.12 15.74
CA VAL A 5 -2.50 -16.71 15.36
C VAL A 5 -1.89 -16.60 13.97
N ALA A 6 -2.67 -16.14 12.98
CA ALA A 6 -2.13 -15.89 11.64
C ALA A 6 -0.96 -14.89 11.75
N GLN A 7 0.12 -15.11 11.00
CA GLN A 7 1.34 -14.32 11.09
C GLN A 7 1.64 -13.61 9.78
N GLY A 8 2.18 -12.40 9.90
CA GLY A 8 2.57 -11.53 8.79
C GLY A 8 3.96 -10.92 9.00
N SER A 9 4.51 -10.31 7.95
CA SER A 9 5.73 -9.50 8.05
C SER A 9 5.41 -8.01 8.17
N ALA A 10 5.98 -7.34 9.18
CA ALA A 10 5.78 -5.91 9.41
C ALA A 10 6.19 -5.06 8.20
N MET A 11 5.36 -4.07 7.84
CA MET A 11 5.63 -3.15 6.73
C MET A 11 6.55 -2.00 7.16
N LYS A 12 7.13 -1.30 6.19
CA LYS A 12 8.04 -0.18 6.47
C LYS A 12 7.28 1.14 6.65
N ARG A 13 7.44 1.77 7.82
CA ARG A 13 7.00 3.16 8.06
C ARG A 13 7.77 4.10 7.15
N ARG A 14 7.07 5.02 6.47
CA ARG A 14 7.70 6.06 5.63
C ARG A 14 7.09 7.42 5.91
N ASN A 15 7.85 8.49 5.67
CA ASN A 15 7.31 9.83 5.71
C ASN A 15 6.44 10.08 4.45
N PRO A 16 5.13 10.36 4.59
CA PRO A 16 4.22 10.54 3.45
C PRO A 16 4.62 11.69 2.52
N VAL A 17 5.12 12.80 3.06
CA VAL A 17 5.54 13.96 2.26
C VAL A 17 6.78 13.62 1.43
N VAL A 18 7.73 12.91 2.03
CA VAL A 18 8.95 12.47 1.32
C VAL A 18 8.62 11.55 0.16
N VAL A 19 7.69 10.62 0.36
CA VAL A 19 7.19 9.70 -0.67
C VAL A 19 6.43 10.41 -1.77
N TRP A 20 5.60 11.39 -1.43
CA TRP A 20 4.72 12.06 -2.37
C TRP A 20 5.43 13.09 -3.26
N ILE A 21 6.26 13.96 -2.68
CA ILE A 21 6.83 15.09 -3.43
C ILE A 21 8.34 15.04 -3.51
N LEU A 22 9.05 14.79 -2.41
CA LEU A 22 10.50 14.96 -2.38
C LEU A 22 11.22 13.95 -3.29
N LEU A 23 10.93 12.66 -3.12
CA LEU A 23 11.60 11.61 -3.88
C LEU A 23 11.15 11.56 -5.34
N PRO A 24 9.85 11.69 -5.67
CA PRO A 24 9.43 11.82 -7.07
C PRO A 24 10.05 13.04 -7.75
N LEU A 25 10.16 14.19 -7.09
CA LEU A 25 10.77 15.38 -7.69
C LEU A 25 12.27 15.16 -7.98
N ILE A 26 13.03 14.61 -7.04
CA ILE A 26 14.47 14.34 -7.21
C ILE A 26 14.73 13.27 -8.27
N THR A 27 13.85 12.27 -8.37
CA THR A 27 13.99 11.13 -9.29
C THR A 27 13.24 11.29 -10.61
N LEU A 28 12.73 12.50 -10.91
CA LEU A 28 11.93 12.77 -12.13
C LEU A 28 10.74 11.81 -12.29
N GLY A 29 10.06 11.51 -11.19
CA GLY A 29 8.88 10.65 -11.13
C GLY A 29 9.18 9.15 -10.99
N ILE A 30 10.43 8.70 -11.18
CA ILE A 30 10.78 7.27 -11.16
C ILE A 30 10.48 6.64 -9.79
N TYR A 31 10.71 7.38 -8.70
CA TYR A 31 10.44 6.87 -7.36
C TYR A 31 8.98 6.51 -7.14
N HIS A 32 8.02 7.13 -7.83
CA HIS A 32 6.61 6.77 -7.71
C HIS A 32 6.39 5.29 -8.07
N PHE A 33 7.02 4.81 -9.14
CA PHE A 33 6.95 3.40 -9.54
C PHE A 33 7.63 2.47 -8.54
N VAL A 34 8.80 2.87 -8.02
CA VAL A 34 9.54 2.11 -7.01
C VAL A 34 8.70 1.99 -5.73
N TRP A 35 8.14 3.09 -5.25
CA TRP A 35 7.25 3.10 -4.10
C TRP A 35 6.02 2.21 -4.35
N TYR A 36 5.40 2.32 -5.52
CA TYR A 36 4.22 1.53 -5.86
C TYR A 36 4.50 0.04 -5.86
N TYR A 37 5.67 -0.40 -6.34
CA TYR A 37 6.12 -1.79 -6.21
C TYR A 37 6.34 -2.19 -4.75
N LEU A 38 7.03 -1.35 -3.97
CA LEU A 38 7.38 -1.64 -2.59
C LEU A 38 6.15 -1.85 -1.70
N ILE A 39 5.13 -0.99 -1.82
CA ILE A 39 3.91 -1.14 -1.01
C ILE A 39 3.15 -2.43 -1.35
N HIS A 40 3.12 -2.84 -2.62
CA HIS A 40 2.45 -4.07 -3.02
C HIS A 40 3.19 -5.31 -2.52
N ARG A 41 4.53 -5.27 -2.54
CA ARG A 41 5.36 -6.33 -1.97
C ARG A 41 5.12 -6.43 -0.45
N GLU A 42 5.15 -5.29 0.24
CA GLU A 42 4.96 -5.26 1.69
C GLU A 42 3.55 -5.70 2.12
N MET A 43 2.50 -5.32 1.38
CA MET A 43 1.15 -5.81 1.65
C MET A 43 1.02 -7.33 1.43
N ALA A 44 1.66 -7.87 0.38
CA ALA A 44 1.67 -9.31 0.12
C ALA A 44 2.47 -10.09 1.19
N ASP A 45 3.59 -9.54 1.65
CA ASP A 45 4.38 -10.13 2.74
C ASP A 45 3.66 -10.03 4.10
N PHE A 46 2.83 -9.00 4.28
CA PHE A 46 2.06 -8.76 5.49
C PHE A 46 0.91 -9.75 5.67
N ASP A 47 0.06 -9.98 4.66
CA ASP A 47 -1.00 -11.00 4.74
C ASP A 47 -0.85 -12.06 3.66
N ARG A 48 -0.05 -13.08 3.96
CA ARG A 48 0.23 -14.21 3.05
C ARG A 48 -0.96 -15.14 2.84
N ARG A 49 -2.07 -14.96 3.56
CA ARG A 49 -3.30 -15.76 3.37
C ARG A 49 -4.02 -15.37 2.10
N LYS A 50 -3.86 -14.12 1.64
CA LYS A 50 -4.43 -13.69 0.37
C LYS A 50 -3.57 -14.22 -0.77
N VAL A 51 -4.18 -15.00 -1.66
CA VAL A 51 -3.63 -15.27 -2.99
C VAL A 51 -3.75 -13.98 -3.79
N ASP A 52 -2.89 -13.04 -3.46
CA ASP A 52 -2.94 -11.69 -3.98
C ASP A 52 -2.47 -11.66 -5.45
N PRO A 53 -3.05 -10.82 -6.32
CA PRO A 53 -2.60 -10.66 -7.69
C PRO A 53 -1.11 -10.28 -7.70
N PRO A 54 -0.36 -10.63 -8.77
CA PRO A 54 1.10 -10.56 -8.79
C PRO A 54 1.57 -9.21 -8.23
N VAL A 55 2.48 -9.23 -7.25
CA VAL A 55 3.11 -8.04 -6.64
C VAL A 55 3.57 -7.04 -7.71
N VAL A 56 3.98 -7.58 -8.86
CA VAL A 56 4.48 -6.86 -10.04
C VAL A 56 3.35 -6.38 -10.98
N GLY A 57 2.16 -6.99 -10.94
CA GLY A 57 1.04 -6.71 -11.84
C GLY A 57 0.59 -5.24 -11.84
N PRO A 58 0.30 -4.63 -10.67
CA PRO A 58 -0.04 -3.21 -10.59
C PRO A 58 1.05 -2.29 -11.16
N LEU A 59 2.33 -2.62 -10.94
CA LEU A 59 3.44 -1.88 -11.53
C LEU A 59 3.46 -2.02 -13.06
N LEU A 60 3.28 -3.23 -13.60
CA LEU A 60 3.22 -3.46 -15.05
C LEU A 60 2.05 -2.73 -15.69
N VAL A 61 0.91 -2.62 -15.01
CA VAL A 61 -0.22 -1.81 -15.49
C VAL A 61 0.20 -0.35 -15.63
N LEU A 62 0.91 0.22 -14.66
CA LEU A 62 1.38 1.60 -14.76
C LEU A 62 2.44 1.79 -15.88
N LEU A 63 3.35 0.82 -16.05
CA LEU A 63 4.42 0.91 -17.05
C LEU A 63 3.95 0.65 -18.48
N LEU A 64 3.14 -0.39 -18.70
CA LEU A 64 2.73 -0.86 -20.04
C LEU A 64 1.41 -0.24 -20.50
N LEU A 65 0.51 0.08 -19.56
CA LEU A 65 -0.83 0.59 -19.83
C LEU A 65 -1.06 1.98 -19.25
N GLY A 66 -0.01 2.66 -18.76
CA GLY A 66 -0.06 4.03 -18.26
C GLY A 66 -0.72 5.02 -19.23
N TRP A 67 -0.48 4.81 -20.53
CA TRP A 67 -1.03 5.63 -21.62
C TRP A 67 -2.54 5.49 -21.81
N THR A 68 -3.18 4.45 -21.27
CA THR A 68 -4.62 4.21 -21.43
C THR A 68 -5.49 5.00 -20.44
N ILE A 69 -4.88 5.68 -19.46
CA ILE A 69 -5.52 6.41 -18.33
C ILE A 69 -6.40 5.52 -17.44
N ILE A 70 -7.36 4.79 -18.01
CA ILE A 70 -8.31 3.91 -17.34
C ILE A 70 -7.62 2.78 -16.57
N ALA A 71 -6.62 2.12 -17.16
CA ALA A 71 -5.95 1.00 -16.47
C ALA A 71 -5.21 1.44 -15.19
N PRO A 72 -4.46 2.57 -15.18
CA PRO A 72 -3.94 3.17 -13.95
C PRO A 72 -5.00 3.49 -12.90
N LEU A 73 -6.16 4.04 -13.30
CA LEU A 73 -7.25 4.36 -12.38
C LEU A 73 -7.80 3.12 -11.68
N ILE A 74 -8.02 2.03 -12.44
CA ILE A 74 -8.41 0.73 -11.88
C ILE A 74 -7.35 0.21 -10.92
N SER A 75 -6.07 0.35 -11.28
CA SER A 75 -4.94 -0.05 -10.42
C SER A 75 -4.98 0.70 -9.08
N TYR A 76 -5.09 2.03 -9.10
CA TYR A 76 -5.13 2.84 -7.88
C TYR A 76 -6.36 2.56 -7.02
N TYR A 77 -7.53 2.35 -7.64
CA TYR A 77 -8.74 1.96 -6.90
C TYR A 77 -8.54 0.63 -6.18
N ASN A 78 -7.98 -0.37 -6.87
CA ASN A 78 -7.69 -1.67 -6.28
C ASN A 78 -6.63 -1.59 -5.17
N THR A 79 -5.62 -0.73 -5.30
CA THR A 79 -4.65 -0.48 -4.23
C THR A 79 -5.33 0.06 -2.97
N GLY A 80 -6.30 0.97 -3.09
CA GLY A 80 -7.08 1.46 -1.95
C GLY A 80 -7.82 0.32 -1.21
N ASN A 81 -8.42 -0.61 -1.98
CA ASN A 81 -9.10 -1.78 -1.40
C ASN A 81 -8.12 -2.71 -0.67
N ARG A 82 -6.92 -2.92 -1.25
CA ARG A 82 -5.87 -3.75 -0.63
C ARG A 82 -5.35 -3.15 0.66
N ILE A 83 -5.19 -1.83 0.74
CA ILE A 83 -4.80 -1.15 1.98
C ILE A 83 -5.90 -1.32 3.04
N ALA A 84 -7.17 -1.15 2.67
CA ALA A 84 -8.29 -1.38 3.58
C ALA A 84 -8.34 -2.84 4.09
N ASP A 85 -8.05 -3.81 3.22
CA ASP A 85 -7.93 -5.22 3.59
C ASP A 85 -6.77 -5.48 4.55
N ALA A 86 -5.60 -4.87 4.30
CA ALA A 86 -4.46 -4.97 5.19
C ALA A 86 -4.75 -4.32 6.57
N GLN A 87 -5.52 -3.23 6.61
CA GLN A 87 -6.02 -2.65 7.87
C GLN A 87 -6.90 -3.65 8.62
N ARG A 88 -7.84 -4.33 7.94
CA ARG A 88 -8.67 -5.38 8.55
C ARG A 88 -7.81 -6.54 9.08
N ALA A 89 -6.83 -6.99 8.30
CA ALA A 89 -5.90 -8.04 8.71
C ALA A 89 -5.02 -7.64 9.92
N ALA A 90 -4.78 -6.34 10.12
CA ALA A 90 -4.13 -5.81 11.32
C ALA A 90 -5.08 -5.65 12.52
N GLY A 91 -6.37 -5.98 12.36
CA GLY A 91 -7.42 -5.76 13.37
C GLY A 91 -7.85 -4.30 13.52
N LEU A 92 -7.57 -3.45 12.53
CA LEU A 92 -8.02 -2.06 12.49
C LEU A 92 -9.36 -1.96 11.76
N GLN A 93 -10.16 -0.93 12.10
CA GLN A 93 -11.27 -0.55 11.24
C GLN A 93 -10.71 0.03 9.92
N PRO A 94 -11.21 -0.42 8.76
CA PRO A 94 -10.73 0.06 7.47
C PRO A 94 -11.10 1.54 7.29
N THR A 95 -10.10 2.41 7.26
CA THR A 95 -10.27 3.84 7.00
C THR A 95 -9.82 4.26 5.61
N CYS A 96 -9.10 3.40 4.89
CA CYS A 96 -8.71 3.65 3.51
C CYS A 96 -9.93 3.56 2.58
N SER A 97 -10.23 4.66 1.90
CA SER A 97 -11.29 4.77 0.90
C SER A 97 -10.68 4.82 -0.50
N SER A 98 -10.99 3.81 -1.30
CA SER A 98 -10.52 3.66 -2.68
C SER A 98 -11.03 4.77 -3.60
N VAL A 99 -12.25 5.26 -3.35
CA VAL A 99 -12.82 6.40 -4.10
C VAL A 99 -12.09 7.69 -3.75
N VAL A 100 -11.80 7.94 -2.47
CA VAL A 100 -11.02 9.12 -2.05
C VAL A 100 -9.62 9.06 -2.65
N GLY A 101 -8.96 7.90 -2.59
CA GLY A 101 -7.67 7.69 -3.23
C GLY A 101 -7.67 8.01 -4.72
N LEU A 102 -8.71 7.54 -5.44
CA LEU A 102 -8.88 7.80 -6.87
C LEU A 102 -9.07 9.29 -7.18
N LEU A 103 -9.91 9.98 -6.40
CA LEU A 103 -10.13 11.43 -6.57
C LEU A 103 -8.84 12.22 -6.32
N LEU A 104 -8.06 11.83 -5.30
CA LEU A 104 -6.79 12.46 -4.97
C LEU A 104 -5.69 12.22 -6.02
N THR A 105 -5.82 11.21 -6.90
CA THR A 105 -4.89 11.04 -8.03
C THR A 105 -4.89 12.28 -8.94
N PHE A 106 -6.04 12.92 -9.12
CA PHE A 106 -6.18 14.12 -9.96
C PHE A 106 -5.72 15.42 -9.29
N VAL A 107 -5.44 15.38 -7.98
CA VAL A 107 -5.00 16.55 -7.21
C VAL A 107 -3.52 16.38 -6.89
N PHE A 108 -2.63 16.81 -7.80
CA PHE A 108 -1.16 16.70 -7.63
C PHE A 108 -0.65 15.31 -7.23
N GLY A 109 -1.36 14.23 -7.59
CA GLY A 109 -0.98 12.87 -7.18
C GLY A 109 -1.01 12.65 -5.66
N LEU A 110 -1.85 13.40 -4.92
CA LEU A 110 -2.03 13.27 -3.46
C LEU A 110 -2.45 11.86 -3.02
N GLN A 111 -2.88 11.02 -3.96
CA GLN A 111 -3.11 9.59 -3.76
C GLN A 111 -1.93 8.88 -3.07
N SER A 112 -0.67 9.17 -3.45
CA SER A 112 0.49 8.49 -2.83
C SER A 112 0.71 8.92 -1.38
N LEU A 113 0.50 10.21 -1.09
CA LEU A 113 0.49 10.75 0.27
C LEU A 113 -0.60 10.07 1.12
N TYR A 114 -1.83 10.01 0.60
CA TYR A 114 -2.97 9.43 1.28
C TYR A 114 -2.76 7.95 1.57
N TYR A 115 -2.34 7.16 0.58
CA TYR A 115 -2.08 5.73 0.77
C TYR A 115 -0.93 5.48 1.73
N GLN A 116 0.12 6.31 1.72
CA GLN A 116 1.19 6.19 2.69
C GLN A 116 0.72 6.50 4.12
N LEU A 117 -0.19 7.47 4.31
CA LEU A 117 -0.81 7.74 5.62
C LEU A 117 -1.62 6.54 6.11
N GLU A 118 -2.44 5.94 5.25
CA GLU A 118 -3.26 4.77 5.59
C GLU A 118 -2.41 3.53 5.91
N LEU A 119 -1.32 3.30 5.18
CA LEU A 119 -0.34 2.23 5.47
C LEU A 119 0.38 2.47 6.80
N ASN A 120 0.75 3.72 7.10
CA ASN A 120 1.42 4.05 8.36
C ASN A 120 0.51 3.82 9.59
N LYS A 121 -0.82 3.80 9.45
CA LYS A 121 -1.71 3.39 10.54
C LYS A 121 -1.49 1.93 10.91
N ILE A 122 -1.22 1.07 9.93
CA ILE A 122 -0.89 -0.34 10.14
C ILE A 122 0.46 -0.45 10.86
N THR A 123 1.48 0.29 10.43
CA THR A 123 2.79 0.22 11.11
C THR A 123 2.71 0.73 12.54
N ALA A 124 1.96 1.80 12.78
CA ALA A 124 1.71 2.36 14.11
C ALA A 124 1.00 1.36 15.03
N ARG A 125 0.08 0.54 14.50
CA ARG A 125 -0.59 -0.54 15.26
C ARG A 125 0.40 -1.53 15.87
N TYR A 126 1.53 -1.76 15.21
CA TYR A 126 2.61 -2.65 15.65
C TYR A 126 3.78 -1.89 16.29
N ASN A 127 3.58 -0.66 16.76
CA ASN A 127 4.62 0.18 17.38
C ASN A 127 5.85 0.40 16.49
N ASP A 128 5.67 0.42 15.17
CA ASP A 128 6.73 0.66 14.18
C ASP A 128 7.95 -0.25 14.35
N VAL A 129 7.71 -1.51 14.68
CA VAL A 129 8.74 -2.55 14.67
C VAL A 129 9.50 -2.59 13.33
N PRO A 130 10.77 -3.04 13.34
CA PRO A 130 11.55 -3.13 12.12
C PRO A 130 10.82 -3.86 10.98
N PRO A 131 10.95 -3.41 9.72
CA PRO A 131 10.33 -4.08 8.58
C PRO A 131 10.77 -5.54 8.51
N GLY A 132 9.84 -6.45 8.23
CA GLY A 132 10.10 -7.89 8.15
C GLY A 132 10.00 -8.63 9.50
N THR A 133 9.87 -7.93 10.63
CA THR A 133 9.55 -8.57 11.91
C THR A 133 8.21 -9.31 11.82
N VAL A 134 8.15 -10.51 12.39
CA VAL A 134 6.93 -11.32 12.42
C VAL A 134 5.93 -10.66 13.37
N VAL A 135 4.73 -10.39 12.86
CA VAL A 135 3.64 -9.74 13.61
C VAL A 135 2.37 -10.59 13.57
N PRO A 136 1.57 -10.59 14.65
CA PRO A 136 0.29 -11.29 14.68
C PRO A 136 -0.75 -10.55 13.84
N LEU A 137 -1.51 -11.29 13.06
CA LEU A 137 -2.66 -10.79 12.28
C LEU A 137 -3.96 -11.15 13.01
N ALA A 138 -4.98 -10.32 12.77
CA ALA A 138 -6.35 -10.65 13.12
C ALA A 138 -6.85 -11.83 12.26
N VAL A 139 -7.62 -12.71 12.91
CA VAL A 139 -8.27 -13.87 12.28
C VAL A 139 -9.55 -13.44 11.60
#